data_AF-A0A1J6J2M2-F1
#
_entry.id   AF-A0A1J6J2M2-F1
#
_cell.length_a   1.000
_cell.length_b   1.000
_cell.length_c   1.000
_cell.angle_alpha   90.00
_cell.angle_beta   90.00
_cell.angle_gamma   90.00
#
_symmetry.space_group_name_H-M   'P 1'
#
loop_
_entity.id
_entity.type
_entity.pdbx_description
1 polymer ?
#
loop_
_entity_poly.entity_id
_entity_poly.type
_entity_poly.pdbx_seq_one_letter_code
_entity_poly.pdbx_strand_id
1 'polypeptide(L)'
;MQWIQLNWMNMSTWSQMQHWIEQNTEVKTTKAKLVKMIYTEYVYALWMERNKRIFEQKETASETVAQEIAYTCHVRANSATKIMLQQCKF
;
A
#
# COMPACT_ATOMS: atom_id res chain seq x y z
N MET A 1 -4.89 -5.96 3.60
CA MET A 1 -3.55 -5.39 3.95
C MET A 1 -3.06 -5.75 5.36
N GLN A 2 -3.61 -6.78 6.04
CA GLN A 2 -3.15 -7.16 7.39
C GLN A 2 -1.65 -7.56 7.43
N TRP A 3 -1.10 -8.04 6.31
CA TRP A 3 0.31 -8.39 6.12
C TRP A 3 1.29 -7.24 6.42
N ILE A 4 0.85 -5.99 6.29
CA ILE A 4 1.72 -4.82 6.44
C ILE A 4 2.05 -4.55 7.92
N GLN A 5 1.33 -5.17 8.87
CA GLN A 5 1.44 -4.92 10.32
C GLN A 5 1.37 -3.45 10.75
N LEU A 6 1.07 -2.54 9.81
CA LEU A 6 0.63 -1.20 10.11
C LEU A 6 -0.79 -1.33 10.63
N ASN A 7 -1.03 -0.75 11.80
CA ASN A 7 -2.36 -0.61 12.33
C ASN A 7 -3.06 0.47 11.49
N TRP A 8 -3.58 0.05 10.34
CA TRP A 8 -4.50 0.84 9.54
C TRP A 8 -5.70 1.06 10.45
N MET A 9 -5.87 2.29 10.98
CA MET A 9 -7.10 2.62 11.70
C MET A 9 -8.28 2.15 10.86
N ASN A 10 -9.34 1.68 11.52
CA ASN A 10 -10.56 1.22 10.86
C ASN A 10 -11.27 2.45 10.26
N MET A 11 -10.71 2.97 9.17
CA MET A 11 -11.09 4.21 8.52
C MET A 11 -12.25 3.87 7.59
N SER A 12 -13.44 4.21 8.04
CA SER A 12 -14.70 3.90 7.34
C SER A 12 -14.90 4.76 6.09
N THR A 13 -14.07 5.79 5.88
CA THR A 13 -14.17 6.68 4.72
C THR A 13 -12.82 6.97 4.08
N TRP A 14 -12.87 7.27 2.78
CA TRP A 14 -11.69 7.71 2.02
C TRP A 14 -11.04 8.95 2.65
N SER A 15 -11.83 9.93 3.08
CA SER A 15 -11.32 11.17 3.67
C SER A 15 -10.54 10.92 4.98
N GLN A 16 -11.02 10.00 5.82
CA GLN A 16 -10.26 9.60 7.02
C GLN A 16 -8.93 8.96 6.65
N MET A 17 -8.94 8.06 5.67
CA MET A 17 -7.73 7.39 5.17
C MET A 17 -6.72 8.37 4.60
N GLN A 18 -7.18 9.32 3.80
CA GLN A 18 -6.34 10.39 3.28
C GLN A 18 -5.73 11.23 4.40
N HIS A 19 -6.54 11.69 5.36
CA HIS A 19 -6.05 12.53 6.45
C HIS A 19 -5.03 11.79 7.33
N TRP A 20 -5.24 10.51 7.62
CA TRP A 20 -4.28 9.70 8.37
C TRP A 20 -2.96 9.54 7.61
N ILE A 21 -3.00 9.33 6.29
CA ILE A 21 -1.79 9.26 5.46
C ILE A 21 -1.03 10.58 5.49
N GLU A 22 -1.72 11.71 5.34
CA GLU A 22 -1.10 13.04 5.42
C GLU A 22 -0.37 13.22 6.76
N GLN A 23 -1.04 12.94 7.88
CA GLN A 23 -0.45 13.04 9.23
C GLN A 23 0.73 12.08 9.44
N ASN A 24 0.66 10.85 8.93
CA ASN A 24 1.69 9.83 9.16
C ASN A 24 2.86 9.88 8.17
N THR A 25 2.75 10.68 7.11
CA THR A 25 3.79 10.81 6.07
C THR A 25 4.46 12.17 6.01
N GLU A 26 3.97 13.15 6.79
CA GLU A 26 4.54 14.50 6.88
C GLU A 26 6.03 14.49 7.32
N VAL A 27 6.36 13.63 8.30
CA VAL A 27 7.72 13.51 8.83
C VAL A 27 8.58 12.63 7.92
N LYS A 28 9.84 12.99 7.66
CA LYS A 28 10.76 12.24 6.77
C LYS A 28 11.35 10.94 7.38
N THR A 29 10.64 10.28 8.30
CA THR A 29 11.10 9.02 8.92
C THR A 29 11.08 7.85 7.92
N THR A 30 11.85 6.80 8.20
CA THR A 30 11.81 5.55 7.40
C THR A 30 10.41 4.94 7.37
N LYS A 31 9.70 4.97 8.50
CA LYS A 31 8.30 4.51 8.61
C LYS A 31 7.36 5.33 7.73
N ALA A 32 7.46 6.65 7.76
CA ALA A 32 6.65 7.53 6.93
C ALA A 32 6.91 7.33 5.43
N LYS A 33 8.18 7.16 5.03
CA LYS A 33 8.54 6.81 3.65
C LYS A 33 7.94 5.46 3.22
N LEU A 34 7.97 4.47 4.11
CA LEU A 34 7.38 3.16 3.87
C LEU A 34 5.86 3.24 3.70
N VAL A 35 5.17 3.91 4.63
CA VAL A 35 3.71 4.14 4.57
C VAL A 35 3.33 4.83 3.26
N LYS A 36 4.08 5.87 2.87
CA LYS A 36 3.86 6.60 1.62
C LYS A 36 3.98 5.68 0.40
N MET A 37 5.05 4.88 0.33
CA MET A 37 5.27 3.94 -0.78
C MET A 37 4.14 2.92 -0.89
N ILE A 38 3.79 2.26 0.21
CA ILE A 38 2.72 1.27 0.26
C ILE A 38 1.38 1.86 -0.18
N TYR A 39 1.05 3.05 0.34
CA TYR A 39 -0.19 3.71 0.01
C TYR A 39 -0.25 4.12 -1.48
N THR A 40 0.85 4.62 -2.04
CA THR A 40 0.94 4.91 -3.47
C THR A 40 0.70 3.67 -4.33
N GLU A 41 1.34 2.53 -4.03
CA GLU A 41 1.10 1.28 -4.76
C GLU A 41 -0.34 0.80 -4.62
N TYR A 42 -0.92 0.92 -3.42
CA TYR A 42 -2.31 0.53 -3.16
C TYR A 42 -3.31 1.34 -4.01
N VAL A 43 -3.18 2.66 -4.03
CA VAL A 43 -4.06 3.53 -4.83
C VAL A 43 -3.88 3.26 -6.32
N TYR A 44 -2.63 3.04 -6.77
CA TYR A 44 -2.35 2.68 -8.15
C TYR A 44 -3.00 1.34 -8.54
N ALA A 45 -2.89 0.31 -7.69
CA ALA A 45 -3.49 -0.99 -7.93
C ALA A 45 -5.03 -0.91 -8.01
N LEU A 46 -5.67 -0.15 -7.12
CA LEU A 46 -7.12 0.09 -7.20
C LEU A 46 -7.53 0.74 -8.53
N TRP A 47 -6.76 1.73 -8.98
CA TRP A 47 -7.01 2.40 -10.25
C TRP A 47 -6.85 1.43 -11.43
N MET A 48 -5.80 0.62 -11.43
CA MET A 48 -5.56 -0.41 -12.45
C MET A 48 -6.67 -1.46 -12.49
N GLU A 49 -7.09 -1.99 -11.34
CA GLU A 49 -8.18 -2.98 -11.28
C GLU A 49 -9.52 -2.40 -11.75
N ARG A 50 -9.83 -1.15 -11.39
CA ARG A 50 -11.01 -0.46 -11.91
C ARG A 50 -10.97 -0.36 -13.44
N ASN A 51 -9.82 -0.01 -14.01
CA ASN A 51 -9.66 0.09 -15.46
C ASN A 51 -9.78 -1.28 -16.14
N LYS A 52 -9.13 -2.32 -15.63
CA LYS A 52 -9.26 -3.69 -16.15
C LYS A 52 -10.71 -4.16 -16.16
N ARG A 53 -11.48 -3.90 -15.09
CA ARG A 53 -12.90 -4.26 -15.03
C ARG A 53 -13.73 -3.52 -16.09
N ILE A 54 -13.50 -2.22 -16.27
CA ILE A 54 -14.27 -1.40 -17.22
C ILE A 54 -13.92 -1.74 -18.68
N PHE A 55 -12.64 -1.89 -19.00
CA PHE A 55 -12.17 -1.99 -20.38
C PHE A 55 -11.91 -3.42 -20.84
N GLU A 56 -11.50 -4.32 -19.95
CA GLU A 56 -11.18 -5.71 -20.29
C GLU A 56 -12.21 -6.72 -19.76
N GLN A 57 -13.16 -6.28 -18.91
CA GLN A 57 -14.12 -7.16 -18.22
C GLN A 57 -13.45 -8.29 -17.42
N LYS A 58 -12.21 -8.04 -16.95
CA LYS A 58 -11.45 -8.96 -16.11
C LYS A 58 -11.47 -8.49 -14.67
N GLU A 59 -11.41 -9.47 -13.78
CA GLU A 59 -11.23 -9.25 -12.36
C GLU A 59 -10.02 -10.05 -11.87
N THR A 60 -9.17 -9.40 -11.08
CA THR A 60 -8.04 -10.05 -10.41
C THR A 60 -8.42 -10.35 -8.97
N ALA A 61 -8.04 -11.53 -8.46
CA ALA A 61 -8.27 -11.88 -7.07
C ALA A 61 -7.54 -10.89 -6.13
N SER A 62 -8.20 -10.54 -5.02
CA SER A 62 -7.69 -9.53 -4.09
C SER A 62 -6.32 -9.90 -3.49
N GLU A 63 -6.08 -11.19 -3.30
CA GLU A 63 -4.84 -11.78 -2.84
C GLU A 63 -3.71 -11.57 -3.85
N THR A 64 -3.98 -11.77 -5.13
CA THR A 64 -3.00 -11.54 -6.21
C THR A 64 -2.62 -10.06 -6.29
N VAL A 65 -3.61 -9.16 -6.20
CA VAL A 65 -3.36 -7.70 -6.17
C VAL A 65 -2.51 -7.33 -4.95
N ALA A 66 -2.81 -7.91 -3.78
CA ALA A 66 -2.02 -7.67 -2.57
C ALA A 66 -0.57 -8.18 -2.70
N GLN A 67 -0.35 -9.33 -3.33
CA GLN A 67 0.98 -9.89 -3.61
C GLN A 67 1.77 -9.00 -4.57
N GLU A 68 1.14 -8.49 -5.63
CA GLU A 68 1.78 -7.57 -6.58
C GLU A 68 2.22 -6.26 -5.91
N ILE A 69 1.38 -5.70 -5.04
CA ILE A 69 1.71 -4.52 -4.24
C ILE A 69 2.91 -4.81 -3.32
N ALA A 70 2.87 -5.93 -2.60
CA ALA A 70 3.94 -6.38 -1.71
C ALA A 70 5.28 -6.53 -2.44
N TYR A 71 5.26 -7.21 -3.58
CA TYR A 71 6.43 -7.43 -4.44
C TYR A 71 7.00 -6.09 -4.95
N THR A 72 6.12 -5.22 -5.46
CA THR A 72 6.53 -3.90 -5.97
C THR A 72 7.15 -3.03 -4.89
N CYS A 73 6.56 -3.02 -3.68
CA CYS A 73 7.13 -2.35 -2.51
C CYS A 73 8.50 -2.91 -2.14
N HIS A 74 8.68 -4.24 -2.19
CA HIS A 74 9.95 -4.91 -1.92
C HIS A 74 11.06 -4.49 -2.89
N VAL A 75 10.74 -4.41 -4.18
CA VAL A 75 11.69 -4.01 -5.23
C VAL A 75 12.03 -2.52 -5.14
N ARG A 76 11.06 -1.66 -4.80
CA ARG A 76 11.25 -0.20 -4.71
C ARG A 76 11.87 0.27 -3.39
N ALA A 77 11.93 -0.60 -2.38
CA ALA A 77 12.48 -0.25 -1.08
C ALA A 77 13.99 0.03 -1.15
N ASN A 78 14.41 1.13 -0.50
CA ASN A 78 15.82 1.38 -0.25
C ASN A 78 16.30 0.58 0.98
N SER A 79 17.60 0.62 1.28
CA SER A 79 18.21 -0.15 2.38
C SER A 79 17.51 0.04 3.73
N ALA A 80 17.07 1.27 4.06
CA ALA A 80 16.37 1.53 5.32
C ALA A 80 14.92 1.04 5.31
N THR A 81 14.16 1.27 4.23
CA THR A 81 12.76 0.81 4.15
C THR A 81 12.65 -0.69 3.94
N LYS A 82 13.65 -1.32 3.32
CA LYS A 82 13.73 -2.77 3.12
C LYS A 82 13.85 -3.53 4.44
N ILE A 83 14.66 -3.03 5.38
CA ILE A 83 14.77 -3.62 6.72
C ILE A 83 13.41 -3.61 7.44
N MET A 84 12.67 -2.50 7.37
CA MET A 84 11.32 -2.43 7.95
C MET A 84 10.32 -3.33 7.22
N LEU A 85 10.37 -3.40 5.88
CA LEU A 85 9.52 -4.28 5.08
C LEU A 85 9.73 -5.75 5.37
N GLN A 86 10.97 -6.17 5.63
CA GLN A 86 11.30 -7.55 5.99
C GLN A 86 10.78 -7.94 7.37
N GLN A 87 10.49 -6.97 8.24
CA GLN A 87 9.84 -7.20 9.53
C GLN A 87 8.33 -7.42 9.38
N CYS A 88 7.74 -7.00 8.26
CA CYS A 88 6.35 -7.32 7.92
C CYS A 88 6.26 -8.79 7.47
N LYS A 89 5.34 -9.56 8.04
CA LYS A 89 5.12 -10.96 7.67
C LYS A 89 4.21 -11.05 6.44
N PHE A 90 4.69 -11.73 5.40
CA PHE A 90 3.94 -12.07 4.18
C PHE A 90 3.05 -13.28 4.40
#